data_AF-A0A8T0YC37-F1
#
_entry.id   AF-A0A8T0YC37-F1
#
_cell.length_a   1.000
_cell.length_b   1.000
_cell.length_c   1.000
_cell.angle_alpha   90.00
_cell.angle_beta   90.00
_cell.angle_gamma   90.00
#
_symmetry.space_group_name_H-M   'P 1'
#
loop_
_entity.id
_entity.type
_entity.pdbx_description
1 polymer ?
#
loop_
_entity_poly.entity_id
_entity_poly.type
_entity_poly.pdbx_seq_one_letter_code
_entity_poly.pdbx_strand_id
1 'polypeptide(L)' 'MDNTLPLSAEDKRAREEWAWEMLMNKDPVRSWDCIIFSDEKKWNLDGPDGFQTYWRDLR' A
#
# COMPACT_ATOMS: atom_id res chain seq x y z
N MET A 1 9.48 10.46 3.70
CA MET A 1 9.25 9.41 4.71
C MET A 1 10.39 8.44 4.53
N ASP A 2 11.33 8.42 5.47
CA ASP A 2 12.39 7.43 5.40
C ASP A 2 11.77 6.09 5.78
N ASN A 3 11.84 5.11 4.86
CA ASN A 3 11.42 3.73 5.13
C ASN A 3 12.44 3.11 6.09
N THR A 4 12.21 3.31 7.38
CA THR A 4 13.13 2.99 8.47
C THR A 4 13.05 1.54 8.95
N LEU A 5 12.18 0.71 8.37
CA LEU A 5 12.09 -0.71 8.73
C LEU A 5 12.95 -1.54 7.77
N PRO A 6 14.11 -2.04 8.21
CA PRO A 6 14.94 -2.90 7.37
C PRO A 6 14.22 -4.23 7.13
N LEU A 7 14.14 -4.65 5.87
CA LEU A 7 13.57 -5.93 5.49
C LEU A 7 14.46 -7.06 6.01
N SER A 8 14.00 -7.74 7.07
CA SER A 8 14.76 -8.83 7.70
C SER A 8 14.79 -10.08 6.80
N ALA A 9 15.67 -11.03 7.12
CA ALA A 9 15.69 -12.32 6.42
C ALA A 9 14.38 -13.11 6.65
N GLU A 10 13.75 -12.96 7.81
CA GLU A 10 12.48 -13.58 8.14
C GLU A 10 11.34 -12.99 7.31
N ASP A 11 11.28 -11.66 7.16
CA ASP A 11 10.28 -11.00 6.31
C ASP A 11 10.39 -11.46 4.84
N LYS A 12 11.62 -11.67 4.35
CA LYS A 12 11.85 -12.18 2.98
C LYS A 12 11.30 -13.60 2.81
N ARG A 13 11.60 -14.48 3.77
CA ARG A 13 11.11 -15.87 3.76
C ARG A 13 9.58 -15.92 3.82
N ALA A 14 8.97 -15.16 4.73
CA ALA A 14 7.52 -15.11 4.86
C ALA A 14 6.84 -14.61 3.58
N ARG A 15 7.42 -13.59 2.92
CA ARG A 15 6.91 -13.08 1.64
C ARG A 15 7.02 -14.10 0.51
N GLU A 16 8.11 -14.86 0.46
CA GLU A 16 8.32 -15.91 -0.55
C GLU A 16 7.36 -17.08 -0.35
N GLU A 17 7.20 -17.57 0.89
CA GLU A 17 6.25 -18.64 1.24
C GLU A 17 4.81 -18.23 0.86
N TRP A 18 4.38 -17.04 1.25
CA TRP A 18 3.06 -16.52 0.91
C TRP A 18 2.83 -16.42 -0.61
N ALA A 19 3.86 -15.96 -1.36
CA ALA A 19 3.77 -15.86 -2.82
C ALA A 19 3.58 -17.23 -3.48
N TRP A 20 4.33 -18.25 -3.03
CA TRP A 20 4.16 -19.62 -3.52
C TRP A 20 2.78 -20.17 -3.19
N GLU A 21 2.28 -19.95 -1.98
CA GLU A 21 0.94 -20.38 -1.58
C GLU A 21 -0.15 -19.76 -2.43
N MET A 22 -0.11 -18.44 -2.67
CA MET A 22 -1.11 -17.76 -3.50
C MET A 22 -1.06 -18.20 -4.96
N LEU A 23 0.13 -18.45 -5.52
CA LEU A 23 0.29 -18.92 -6.90
C LEU A 23 -0.21 -20.36 -7.10
N MET A 24 0.02 -21.23 -6.12
CA MET A 24 -0.34 -22.65 -6.21
C MET A 24 -1.75 -22.95 -5.71
N ASN A 25 -2.45 -21.95 -5.14
CA ASN A 25 -3.76 -22.14 -4.58
C ASN A 25 -4.81 -22.47 -5.65
N LYS A 26 -5.56 -23.55 -5.43
CA LYS A 26 -6.71 -23.95 -6.27
C LYS A 26 -8.04 -23.79 -5.54
N ASP A 27 -8.02 -23.26 -4.31
CA ASP A 27 -9.22 -22.96 -3.55
C ASP A 27 -9.98 -21.80 -4.22
N PRO A 28 -11.20 -22.02 -4.72
CA PRO A 28 -11.97 -20.98 -5.40
C PRO A 28 -12.28 -19.79 -4.48
N VAL A 29 -12.31 -19.97 -3.15
CA VAL A 29 -12.51 -18.88 -2.17
C VAL A 29 -11.30 -17.95 -2.10
N ARG A 30 -10.11 -18.44 -2.45
CA ARG A 30 -8.86 -17.67 -2.49
C ARG A 30 -8.44 -17.30 -3.92
N SER A 31 -9.34 -17.42 -4.89
CA SER A 31 -9.15 -16.86 -6.22
C SER A 31 -9.03 -15.33 -6.13
N TRP A 32 -8.20 -14.72 -6.97
CA TRP A 32 -8.06 -13.27 -7.06
C TRP A 32 -9.39 -12.55 -7.29
N ASP A 33 -10.33 -13.19 -8.01
CA ASP A 33 -11.66 -12.64 -8.30
C ASP A 33 -12.56 -12.53 -7.07
N CYS A 34 -12.21 -13.21 -5.96
CA CYS A 34 -12.98 -13.22 -4.72
C CYS A 34 -12.35 -12.37 -3.61
N ILE A 35 -11.16 -11.80 -3.84
CA ILE A 35 -10.43 -11.05 -2.80
C ILE A 35 -10.83 -9.56 -2.84
N ILE A 36 -11.25 -9.03 -1.70
CA ILE A 36 -11.48 -7.61 -1.48
C ILE A 36 -10.28 -7.04 -0.71
N PHE A 37 -9.50 -6.16 -1.34
CA PHE A 37 -8.39 -5.47 -0.69
C PHE A 37 -8.86 -4.20 0.02
N SER A 38 -8.31 -3.93 1.20
CA SER A 38 -8.53 -2.71 1.96
C SER A 38 -7.25 -2.26 2.64
N ASP A 39 -7.00 -0.95 2.67
CA ASP A 39 -5.90 -0.33 3.41
C ASP A 39 -6.28 1.13 3.74
N GLU A 40 -5.58 1.73 4.70
CA GLU A 40 -5.71 3.14 5.04
C GLU A 40 -4.61 3.96 4.38
N LYS A 41 -5.00 5.04 3.70
CA LYS A 41 -4.03 5.98 3.12
C LYS A 41 -4.31 7.38 3.63
N LYS A 42 -3.25 8.02 4.16
CA LYS A 42 -3.28 9.45 4.46
C LYS A 42 -3.09 10.27 3.19
N TRP A 43 -4.09 11.09 2.85
CA TRP A 43 -4.03 12.05 1.75
C TRP A 43 -3.70 13.44 2.31
N ASN A 44 -2.61 14.04 1.85
CA ASN A 44 -2.26 15.41 2.20
C ASN A 44 -2.78 16.33 1.09
N LEU A 45 -3.51 17.39 1.46
CA LEU A 45 -4.14 18.33 0.53
C LEU A 45 -3.11 19.14 -0.28
N ASP A 46 -2.00 19.51 0.37
CA ASP A 46 -0.94 20.32 -0.20
C ASP A 46 0.42 19.74 0.20
N GLY A 47 0.83 18.66 -0.50
CA GLY A 47 2.18 18.13 -0.36
C GLY A 47 3.25 19.20 -0.67
N PRO A 48 4.54 18.92 -0.39
CA PRO A 48 5.63 19.82 -0.74
C PRO A 48 5.64 20.23 -2.23
N ASP A 49 5.15 19.33 -3.08
CA ASP A 49 5.01 19.52 -4.54
C ASP A 49 3.60 19.94 -4.97
N GLY A 50 2.71 20.26 -4.02
CA GLY A 50 1.34 20.69 -4.31
C GLY A 50 1.32 22.10 -4.88
N PHE A 51 0.49 22.34 -5.90
CA PHE A 51 0.19 23.69 -6.39
C PHE A 51 -0.66 24.42 -5.35
N GLN A 52 0.01 24.99 -4.34
CA GLN A 52 -0.63 25.83 -3.33
C GLN A 52 -1.10 27.14 -3.98
N THR A 53 -2.28 27.14 -4.59
CA THR A 53 -2.93 28.39 -5.00
C THR A 53 -3.79 28.91 -3.86
N TYR A 54 -3.29 29.95 -3.19
CA TYR A 54 -4.02 30.67 -2.15
C TYR A 54 -4.93 31.72 -2.79
N TRP A 55 -6.24 31.61 -2.56
CA TRP A 55 -7.21 32.63 -2.97
C TRP A 55 -7.69 33.37 -1.72
N ARG A 56 -7.47 34.68 -1.66
CA ARG A 56 -8.01 35.54 -0.60
C ARG A 56 -8.53 36.85 -1.18
N ASP A 57 -9.74 37.22 -0.79
CA ASP A 57 -10.28 38.55 -1.01
C ASP A 57 -9.67 39.53 0.01
N LEU A 58 -9.18 40.68 -0.45
CA LEU A 58 -8.49 41.70 0.35
C LEU A 58 -9.31 42.99 0.50
N ARG A 59 -10.61 42.94 0.17
CA ARG A 59 -11.52 44.07 0.34
C ARG A 59 -11.78 44.42 1.81
#